data_AF-K0TL51-F1
#
_entry.id   AF-K0TL51-F1
#
_cell.length_a   1.000
_cell.length_b   1.000
_cell.length_c   1.000
_cell.angle_alpha   90.00
_cell.angle_beta   90.00
_cell.angle_gamma   90.00
#
_symmetry.space_group_name_H-M   'P 1'
#
loop_
_entity.id
_entity.type
_entity.pdbx_description
1 polymer ?
#
loop_
_entity_poly.entity_id
_entity_poly.type
_entity_poly.pdbx_seq_one_letter_code
_entity_poly.pdbx_strand_id
1 'polypeptide(L)'
;RQDNAKAVELFEKAAMQGHAESRFNLGNHEALRGNHDRAVRHFLISAKMGCEDSVEIIKEAFMRGFATKEQYAEALKGYQDAVDETKSRDRHQAKAYLNRK
;
A
#
# COMPACT_ATOMS: atom_id res chain seq x y z
N ARG A 1 -8.72 -23.51 -8.68
CA ARG A 1 -8.25 -22.54 -9.73
C ARG A 1 -9.27 -21.43 -9.98
N GLN A 2 -10.59 -21.71 -9.92
CA GLN A 2 -11.64 -20.68 -9.98
C GLN A 2 -11.67 -19.73 -8.76
N ASP A 3 -11.24 -20.20 -7.58
CA ASP A 3 -11.31 -19.38 -6.36
C ASP A 3 -10.29 -18.23 -6.34
N ASN A 4 -9.10 -18.46 -6.91
CA ASN A 4 -8.09 -17.40 -7.03
C ASN A 4 -8.54 -16.28 -7.97
N ALA A 5 -9.24 -16.59 -9.07
CA ALA A 5 -9.74 -15.57 -9.98
C ALA A 5 -10.82 -14.69 -9.33
N LYS A 6 -11.74 -15.32 -8.57
CA LYS A 6 -12.77 -14.60 -7.81
C LYS A 6 -12.16 -13.72 -6.71
N ALA A 7 -11.13 -14.23 -6.01
CA ALA A 7 -10.43 -13.45 -4.98
C ALA A 7 -9.75 -12.21 -5.56
N VAL A 8 -9.09 -12.35 -6.72
CA VAL A 8 -8.45 -11.23 -7.42
C VAL A 8 -9.47 -10.16 -7.82
N GLU A 9 -10.61 -10.55 -8.39
CA GLU A 9 -11.67 -9.61 -8.76
C GLU A 9 -12.21 -8.83 -7.55
N LEU A 10 -12.37 -9.50 -6.40
CA LEU A 10 -12.78 -8.85 -5.16
C LEU A 10 -11.69 -7.90 -4.64
N PHE A 11 -10.42 -8.29 -4.69
CA PHE A 11 -9.31 -7.43 -4.29
C PHE A 11 -9.17 -6.22 -5.22
N GLU A 12 -9.40 -6.36 -6.53
CA GLU A 12 -9.41 -5.24 -7.47
C GLU A 12 -10.50 -4.22 -7.11
N LYS A 13 -11.73 -4.69 -6.86
CA LYS A 13 -12.84 -3.83 -6.44
C LYS A 13 -12.56 -3.11 -5.13
N ALA A 14 -12.00 -3.79 -4.13
CA ALA A 14 -11.65 -3.18 -2.85
C ALA A 14 -10.45 -2.23 -2.96
N ALA A 15 -9.45 -2.56 -3.77
CA ALA A 15 -8.29 -1.70 -4.03
C ALA A 15 -8.70 -0.41 -4.77
N MET A 16 -9.68 -0.47 -5.68
CA MET A 16 -10.27 0.72 -6.32
C MET A 16 -11.04 1.61 -5.34
N GLN A 17 -11.57 1.04 -4.26
CA GLN A 17 -12.24 1.78 -3.18
C GLN A 17 -11.27 2.31 -2.11
N GLY A 18 -9.96 2.12 -2.29
CA GLY A 18 -8.96 2.63 -1.35
C GLY A 18 -8.63 1.66 -0.21
N HIS A 19 -8.86 0.36 -0.36
CA HIS A 19 -8.41 -0.62 0.64
C HIS A 19 -6.94 -1.01 0.42
N ALA A 20 -6.05 -0.56 1.32
CA ALA A 20 -4.61 -0.76 1.20
C ALA A 20 -4.20 -2.24 1.20
N GLU A 21 -4.81 -3.05 2.07
CA GLU A 21 -4.54 -4.49 2.19
C GLU A 21 -4.97 -5.27 0.93
N SER A 22 -6.07 -4.86 0.29
CA SER A 22 -6.49 -5.48 -0.96
C SER A 22 -5.50 -5.18 -2.09
N ARG A 23 -4.95 -3.96 -2.11
CA ARG A 23 -3.87 -3.61 -3.05
C ARG A 23 -2.60 -4.40 -2.78
N PHE A 24 -2.25 -4.64 -1.51
CA PHE A 24 -1.14 -5.51 -1.12
C PHE A 24 -1.34 -6.96 -1.59
N ASN A 25 -2.55 -7.51 -1.42
CA ASN A 25 -2.88 -8.87 -1.88
C ASN A 25 -2.79 -9.03 -3.40
N LEU A 26 -3.13 -8.00 -4.18
CA LEU A 26 -2.88 -7.98 -5.63
C LEU A 26 -1.38 -8.02 -5.96
N GLY A 27 -0.56 -7.29 -5.19
CA GLY A 27 0.89 -7.34 -5.32
C GLY A 27 1.45 -8.73 -5.07
N ASN A 28 1.01 -9.39 -3.99
CA ASN A 28 1.37 -10.78 -3.70
C ASN A 28 0.94 -11.73 -4.82
N HIS A 29 -0.28 -11.54 -5.35
CA HIS A 29 -0.75 -12.37 -6.45
C HIS A 29 0.11 -12.23 -7.71
N GLU A 30 0.52 -11.01 -8.07
CA GLU A 30 1.41 -10.77 -9.20
C GLU A 30 2.83 -11.32 -8.95
N ALA A 31 3.36 -11.17 -7.73
CA ALA A 31 4.67 -11.72 -7.35
C ALA A 31 4.72 -13.25 -7.45
N LEU A 32 3.68 -13.93 -6.99
CA LEU A 32 3.54 -15.39 -7.11
C LEU A 32 3.50 -15.88 -8.56
N ARG A 33 3.06 -15.02 -9.48
CA ARG A 33 3.04 -15.30 -10.93
C ARG A 33 4.35 -14.93 -11.64
N GLY A 34 5.34 -14.44 -10.90
CA GLY A 34 6.62 -13.96 -11.45
C GLY A 34 6.55 -12.57 -12.08
N ASN A 35 5.43 -11.86 -11.95
CA ASN A 35 5.24 -10.53 -12.51
C ASN A 35 5.74 -9.45 -11.55
N HIS A 36 7.05 -9.46 -11.25
CA HIS A 36 7.64 -8.62 -10.20
C HIS A 36 7.43 -7.12 -10.44
N ASP A 37 7.53 -6.63 -11.67
CA ASP A 37 7.25 -5.21 -11.98
C ASP A 37 5.82 -4.78 -11.64
N ARG A 38 4.85 -5.68 -11.88
CA ARG A 38 3.45 -5.43 -11.52
C ARG A 38 3.27 -5.47 -10.01
N ALA A 39 3.88 -6.45 -9.35
CA ALA A 39 3.85 -6.58 -7.90
C ALA A 39 4.36 -5.31 -7.20
N VAL A 40 5.53 -4.80 -7.61
CA VAL A 40 6.12 -3.58 -7.06
C VAL A 40 5.19 -2.37 -7.23
N ARG A 41 4.50 -2.23 -8.38
CA ARG A 41 3.50 -1.17 -8.56
C ARG A 41 2.33 -1.27 -7.58
N HIS A 42 1.82 -2.48 -7.34
CA HIS A 42 0.75 -2.68 -6.36
C HIS A 42 1.21 -2.32 -4.95
N PHE A 43 2.39 -2.78 -4.55
CA PHE A 43 2.96 -2.46 -3.25
C PHE A 43 3.23 -0.96 -3.08
N LEU A 44 3.70 -0.26 -4.13
CA LEU A 44 3.93 1.19 -4.07
C LEU A 44 2.65 1.96 -3.76
N ILE A 45 1.54 1.58 -4.41
CA ILE A 45 0.24 2.20 -4.16
C ILE A 45 -0.22 1.90 -2.73
N SER A 46 -0.08 0.65 -2.27
CA SER A 46 -0.49 0.27 -0.92
C SER A 46 0.36 0.97 0.18
N ALA A 47 1.66 1.11 -0.04
CA ALA A 47 2.55 1.88 0.84
C ALA A 47 2.13 3.35 0.94
N LYS A 48 1.80 4.00 -0.19
CA LYS A 48 1.25 5.36 -0.24
C LYS A 48 -0.11 5.53 0.45
N MET A 49 -0.78 4.42 0.76
CA MET A 49 -2.03 4.41 1.52
C MET A 49 -1.81 4.09 3.00
N GLY A 50 -0.55 4.02 3.46
CA GLY A 50 -0.18 3.77 4.86
C GLY A 50 -0.01 2.29 5.22
N CYS A 51 0.16 1.39 4.26
CA CYS A 51 0.48 -0.02 4.55
C CYS A 51 1.98 -0.24 4.75
N GLU A 52 2.39 -0.52 5.98
CA GLU A 52 3.80 -0.76 6.35
C GLU A 52 4.34 -2.06 5.72
N ASP A 53 3.54 -3.13 5.69
CA ASP A 53 3.94 -4.41 5.08
C ASP A 53 4.36 -4.25 3.63
N SER A 54 3.72 -3.32 2.89
CA SER A 54 4.10 -3.02 1.51
C SER A 54 5.48 -2.39 1.39
N VAL A 55 5.90 -1.59 2.38
CA VAL A 55 7.24 -0.98 2.41
C VAL A 55 8.30 -2.06 2.64
N GLU A 56 8.07 -2.99 3.57
CA GLU A 56 8.98 -4.10 3.82
C GLU A 56 9.09 -5.04 2.61
N ILE A 57 7.98 -5.33 1.91
CA ILE A 57 8.06 -6.13 0.67
C ILE A 57 8.83 -5.40 -0.44
N ILE A 58 8.70 -4.08 -0.58
CA ILE A 58 9.49 -3.33 -1.58
C ILE A 58 10.97 -3.32 -1.21
N LYS A 59 11.31 -3.24 0.07
CA LYS A 59 12.69 -3.38 0.55
C LYS A 59 13.26 -4.76 0.21
N GLU A 60 12.51 -5.83 0.42
CA GLU A 60 12.91 -7.18 -0.01
C GLU A 60 13.07 -7.28 -1.52
N ALA A 61 12.13 -6.72 -2.28
CA ALA A 61 12.22 -6.66 -3.73
C ALA A 61 13.47 -5.89 -4.19
N PHE A 62 13.82 -4.78 -3.54
CA PHE A 62 15.03 -4.02 -3.81
C PHE A 62 16.30 -4.84 -3.51
N MET A 63 16.37 -5.50 -2.35
CA MET A 63 17.50 -6.36 -1.99
C MET A 63 17.71 -7.53 -2.97
N ARG A 64 16.62 -8.01 -3.58
CA ARG A 64 16.63 -9.07 -4.59
C ARG A 64 16.79 -8.56 -6.03
N GLY A 65 16.87 -7.25 -6.25
CA GLY A 65 17.02 -6.64 -7.57
C GLY A 65 15.73 -6.55 -8.41
N PHE A 66 14.56 -6.79 -7.80
CA PHE A 66 13.25 -6.66 -8.44
C PHE A 66 12.63 -5.26 -8.34
N ALA A 67 13.14 -4.43 -7.42
CA ALA A 67 12.76 -3.02 -7.32
C ALA A 67 14.01 -2.14 -7.37
N THR A 68 13.85 -0.90 -7.81
CA THR A 68 14.94 0.09 -7.82
C THR A 68 15.04 0.82 -6.49
N LYS A 69 16.18 1.49 -6.27
CA LYS A 69 16.38 2.34 -5.08
C LYS A 69 15.35 3.46 -5.01
N GLU A 70 14.98 4.03 -6.16
CA GLU A 70 14.00 5.10 -6.29
C GLU A 70 12.61 4.61 -5.89
N GLN A 71 12.23 3.40 -6.31
CA GLN A 71 10.95 2.80 -5.90
C GLN A 71 10.91 2.54 -4.39
N TYR A 72 12.01 2.06 -3.80
CA TYR A 72 12.06 1.90 -2.34
C TYR A 72 11.96 3.24 -1.59
N ALA A 73 12.67 4.26 -2.05
CA ALA A 73 12.58 5.61 -1.47
C ALA A 73 11.18 6.21 -1.63
N GLU A 74 10.53 5.97 -2.76
CA GLU A 74 9.15 6.40 -3.02
C GLU A 74 8.15 5.73 -2.08
N ALA A 75 8.32 4.43 -1.80
CA ALA A 75 7.49 3.69 -0.85
C ALA A 75 7.59 4.27 0.57
N LEU A 76 8.81 4.51 1.04
CA LEU A 76 9.08 5.09 2.36
C LEU A 76 8.45 6.48 2.49
N LYS A 77 8.66 7.33 1.48
CA LYS A 77 8.08 8.68 1.46
C LYS A 77 6.56 8.65 1.46
N GLY A 78 5.96 7.83 0.59
CA GLY A 78 4.52 7.70 0.49
C GLY A 78 3.87 7.21 1.78
N TYR A 79 4.48 6.25 2.46
CA TYR A 79 4.01 5.77 3.76
C TYR A 79 4.08 6.87 4.84
N GLN A 80 5.19 7.60 4.89
CA GLN A 80 5.37 8.70 5.84
C GLN A 80 4.32 9.81 5.63
N ASP A 81 4.08 10.20 4.37
CA ASP A 81 3.07 11.19 4.01
C ASP A 81 1.67 10.76 4.51
N ALA A 82 1.30 9.49 4.33
CA ALA A 82 0.01 8.95 4.79
C ALA A 82 -0.12 8.93 6.33
N VAL A 83 0.94 8.57 7.04
CA VAL A 83 1.00 8.60 8.51
C VAL A 83 0.84 10.02 9.04
N ASP A 84 1.51 11.00 8.41
CA ASP A 84 1.46 12.39 8.85
C ASP A 84 0.12 13.08 8.55
N GLU A 85 -0.52 12.71 7.44
CA GLU A 85 -1.88 13.16 7.12
C GLU A 85 -2.89 12.66 8.16
N THR A 86 -2.81 11.38 8.53
CA THR A 86 -3.70 10.76 9.54
C THR A 86 -3.57 11.47 10.90
N LYS A 87 -2.34 11.67 11.37
CA LYS A 87 -2.07 12.40 12.63
C LYS A 87 -2.59 13.83 12.59
N SER A 88 -2.48 14.50 11.44
CA SER A 88 -2.95 15.87 11.27
C SER A 88 -4.48 15.93 11.34
N ARG A 89 -5.16 15.03 10.64
CA ARG A 89 -6.63 14.94 10.66
C ARG A 89 -7.17 14.70 12.08
N ASP A 90 -6.59 13.74 12.81
CA ASP A 90 -6.99 13.45 14.19
C ASP A 90 -6.78 14.65 15.12
N ARG A 91 -5.63 15.34 14.97
CA ARG A 91 -5.33 16.58 15.70
C ARG A 91 -6.36 17.67 15.41
N HIS A 92 -6.73 17.88 14.15
CA HIS A 92 -7.72 18.89 13.76
C HIS A 92 -9.11 18.55 14.29
N GLN A 93 -9.52 17.28 14.22
CA GLN A 93 -10.79 16.81 14.77
C GLN A 93 -10.86 16.98 16.30
N ALA A 94 -9.78 16.63 17.02
CA ALA A 94 -9.71 16.81 18.47
C ALA A 94 -9.79 18.29 18.89
N LYS A 95 -9.08 19.19 18.19
CA LYS A 95 -9.17 20.65 18.43
C LYS A 95 -10.57 21.20 18.16
N ALA A 96 -11.22 20.76 17.09
CA ALA A 96 -12.58 21.20 16.76
C ALA A 96 -13.62 20.74 17.80
N TYR A 97 -13.45 19.55 18.38
CA TYR A 97 -14.30 19.05 19.46
C TYR A 97 -14.10 19.84 20.77
N LEU A 98 -12.85 20.14 21.14
CA LEU A 98 -12.53 20.89 22.36
C LEU A 98 -13.00 22.35 22.31
N ASN A 99 -12.90 23.02 21.16
CA ASN A 99 -13.33 24.41 20.97
C ASN A 99 -14.87 24.57 20.88
N ARG A 100 -15.62 23.47 20.83
CA ARG A 100 -17.10 23.46 20.80
C ARG A 100 -17.74 23.23 22.18
N LYS A 101 -16.93 23.09 23.24
CA LYS A 101 -17.36 23.08 24.64
C LYS A 101 -17.03 24.42 25.30
#